data_AF-A0A199UF46-F1
#
_entry.id   AF-A0A199UF46-F1
#
_cell.length_a   1.000
_cell.length_b   1.000
_cell.length_c   1.000
_cell.angle_alpha   90.00
_cell.angle_beta   90.00
_cell.angle_gamma   90.00
#
_symmetry.space_group_name_H-M   'P 1'
#
loop_
_entity.id
_entity.type
_entity.pdbx_description
1 polymer ?
#
loop_
_entity_poly.entity_id
_entity_poly.type
_entity_poly.pdbx_seq_one_letter_code
_entity_poly.pdbx_strand_id
1 'polypeptide(L)' 'MVSETLKNSIPKAAVHCQVREAKRSLLNHFYTQIGRKEGKQLAQLLDEDPALMERRLQCAKRLELYKSARDEFDAVSWAR' A
#
# COMPACT_ATOMS: atom_id res chain seq x y z
N MET A 1 -31.41 29.86 -22.85
CA MET A 1 -31.89 29.54 -21.48
C MET A 1 -31.97 28.03 -21.15
N VAL A 2 -31.86 27.09 -22.10
CA VAL A 2 -31.78 25.64 -21.79
C VAL A 2 -30.33 25.11 -21.80
N SER A 3 -29.52 25.56 -22.76
CA SER A 3 -28.11 25.15 -22.87
C SER A 3 -27.28 25.51 -21.62
N GLU A 4 -27.45 26.71 -21.07
CA GLU A 4 -26.75 27.13 -19.84
C GLU A 4 -27.09 26.27 -18.62
N THR A 5 -28.34 25.77 -18.54
CA THR A 5 -28.76 24.87 -17.46
C THR A 5 -28.14 23.48 -17.65
N LEU A 6 -28.14 22.96 -18.88
CA LEU A 6 -27.58 21.65 -19.21
C LEU A 6 -26.06 21.59 -19.02
N LYS A 7 -25.34 22.68 -19.37
CA LYS A 7 -23.89 22.81 -19.14
C LYS A 7 -23.52 22.57 -17.68
N ASN A 8 -24.40 22.96 -16.76
CA ASN A 8 -24.18 22.81 -15.32
C ASN A 8 -24.77 21.51 -14.76
N SER A 9 -25.92 21.06 -15.25
CA SER A 9 -26.64 19.92 -14.67
C SER A 9 -26.04 18.57 -15.09
N ILE A 10 -25.56 18.44 -16.33
CA ILE A 10 -25.01 17.17 -16.84
C ILE A 10 -23.74 16.75 -16.07
N PRO A 11 -22.73 17.63 -15.88
CA PRO A 11 -21.55 17.25 -15.09
C PRO A 11 -21.91 16.94 -13.64
N LYS A 12 -22.84 17.68 -13.03
CA LYS A 12 -23.31 17.41 -11.66
C LYS A 12 -24.00 16.06 -11.55
N ALA A 13 -24.82 15.70 -12.52
CA ALA A 13 -25.47 14.39 -12.58
C ALA A 13 -24.44 13.26 -12.74
N ALA A 14 -23.44 13.44 -13.62
CA ALA A 14 -22.36 12.47 -13.79
C ALA A 14 -21.53 12.29 -12.49
N VAL A 15 -21.16 13.39 -11.83
CA VAL A 15 -20.44 13.34 -10.55
C VAL A 15 -21.29 12.67 -9.47
N HIS A 16 -22.58 13.02 -9.38
CA HIS A 16 -23.48 12.46 -8.38
C HIS A 16 -23.69 10.96 -8.59
N CYS A 17 -24.02 10.53 -9.80
CA CYS A 17 -24.43 9.15 -10.07
C CYS A 17 -23.25 8.20 -10.31
N GLN A 18 -22.13 8.70 -10.84
CA GLN A 18 -20.98 7.85 -11.16
C GLN A 18 -19.89 8.01 -10.11
N VAL A 19 -19.36 9.22 -9.92
CA VAL A 19 -18.15 9.43 -9.09
C VAL A 19 -18.47 9.23 -7.60
N ARG A 20 -19.51 9.88 -7.10
CA ARG A 20 -19.88 9.82 -5.68
C ARG A 20 -20.35 8.42 -5.27
N GLU A 21 -21.18 7.79 -6.10
CA GLU A 21 -21.63 6.42 -5.85
C GLU A 21 -20.50 5.39 -5.99
N ALA A 22 -19.62 5.50 -7.01
CA ALA A 22 -18.45 4.63 -7.12
C ALA A 22 -17.53 4.76 -5.91
N LYS A 23 -17.26 5.99 -5.44
CA LYS A 23 -16.46 6.23 -4.23
C LYS A 23 -17.09 5.59 -3.00
N ARG A 24 -18.41 5.74 -2.83
CA ARG A 24 -19.15 5.17 -1.69
C ARG A 24 -19.17 3.64 -1.74
N SER A 25 -19.36 3.08 -2.93
CA SER A 25 -19.52 1.64 -3.12
C SER A 25 -18.18 0.91 -3.10
N LEU A 26 -17.07 1.55 -3.50
CA LEU A 26 -15.75 0.93 -3.59
C LEU A 26 -15.34 0.23 -2.29
N LEU A 27 -15.39 0.93 -1.15
CA LEU A 27 -15.01 0.34 0.13
C LEU A 27 -15.97 -0.77 0.56
N ASN A 28 -17.27 -0.59 0.33
CA ASN A 28 -18.26 -1.62 0.66
C ASN A 28 -18.01 -2.91 -0.14
N HIS A 29 -17.73 -2.78 -1.44
CA HIS A 29 -17.38 -3.92 -2.28
C HIS A 29 -16.06 -4.55 -1.87
N PHE A 30 -15.05 -3.74 -1.57
CA PHE A 30 -13.76 -4.21 -1.07
C PHE A 30 -13.92 -5.04 0.22
N TYR A 31 -14.58 -4.51 1.24
CA TYR A 31 -14.82 -5.25 2.50
C TYR A 31 -15.63 -6.52 2.27
N THR A 32 -16.66 -6.47 1.42
CA THR A 32 -17.46 -7.66 1.10
C THR A 32 -16.64 -8.73 0.38
N GLN A 33 -15.77 -8.34 -0.55
CA GLN A 33 -14.92 -9.27 -1.28
C GLN A 33 -13.84 -9.87 -0.39
N ILE A 34 -13.19 -9.06 0.46
CA ILE A 34 -12.17 -9.53 1.40
C ILE A 34 -12.79 -10.44 2.47
N GLY A 35 -13.94 -10.07 3.04
CA GLY A 35 -14.61 -10.86 4.07
C GLY A 35 -15.14 -12.22 3.59
N ARG A 36 -15.29 -12.41 2.27
CA ARG A 36 -15.68 -13.70 1.67
C ARG A 36 -14.49 -14.61 1.36
N LYS A 37 -13.25 -14.12 1.41
CA LYS A 37 -12.06 -14.92 1.08
C LYS A 37 -11.64 -15.79 2.25
N GLU A 38 -11.25 -17.02 1.93
CA GLU A 38 -10.68 -17.95 2.91
C GLU A 38 -9.24 -17.58 3.27
N GLY A 39 -8.74 -18.07 4.41
CA GLY A 39 -7.39 -17.77 4.91
C GLY A 39 -6.28 -18.04 3.88
N LYS A 40 -6.38 -19.10 3.07
CA LYS A 40 -5.41 -19.40 2.01
C LYS A 40 -5.40 -18.35 0.90
N GLN A 41 -6.58 -17.86 0.50
CA GLN A 41 -6.70 -16.82 -0.52
C GLN A 41 -6.22 -15.47 -0.02
N LEU A 42 -6.43 -15.18 1.27
CA LEU A 42 -5.87 -13.99 1.91
C LEU A 42 -4.36 -14.06 2.00
N ALA A 43 -3.78 -15.22 2.37
CA ALA A 43 -2.34 -15.41 2.39
C ALA A 43 -1.71 -15.14 1.02
N GLN A 44 -2.29 -15.69 -0.06
CA GLN A 44 -1.84 -15.44 -1.43
C GLN A 44 -1.88 -13.97 -1.85
N LEU A 45 -2.86 -13.20 -1.38
CA LEU A 45 -2.93 -11.75 -1.66
C LEU A 45 -1.89 -10.95 -0.87
N LEU A 46 -1.40 -11.49 0.24
CA LEU A 46 -0.40 -10.89 1.12
C LEU A 46 1.02 -11.38 0.82
N ASP A 47 1.18 -12.38 -0.05
CA ASP A 47 2.49 -12.87 -0.48
C ASP A 47 3.25 -11.73 -1.19
N GLU A 48 4.47 -11.48 -0.72
CA GLU A 48 5.34 -10.45 -1.28
C GLU A 48 6.00 -10.94 -2.58
N ASP A 49 6.34 -10.00 -3.46
CA ASP A 49 7.18 -10.27 -4.62
C ASP A 49 8.52 -10.90 -4.18
N PRO A 50 8.93 -12.07 -4.70
CA PRO A 50 10.20 -12.71 -4.38
C PRO A 50 11.41 -11.79 -4.52
N ALA A 51 11.41 -10.89 -5.51
CA ALA A 51 12.50 -9.94 -5.71
C ALA A 51 12.58 -8.90 -4.57
N LEU A 52 11.44 -8.52 -4.00
CA LEU A 52 11.38 -7.62 -2.84
C LEU A 52 11.83 -8.34 -1.56
N MET A 53 11.43 -9.60 -1.40
CA MET A 53 11.87 -10.43 -0.28
C MET A 53 13.40 -10.62 -0.28
N GLU A 54 13.99 -10.91 -1.43
CA GLU A 54 15.45 -11.04 -1.56
C GLU A 54 16.18 -9.73 -1.23
N ARG A 55 15.69 -8.60 -1.78
CA ARG A 55 16.25 -7.28 -1.49
C ARG A 55 16.20 -6.95 0.01
N ARG A 56 15.08 -7.28 0.68
CA ARG A 56 14.94 -7.10 2.14
C ARG A 56 16.01 -7.90 2.89
N LEU A 57 16.25 -9.16 2.50
CA LEU A 57 17.28 -10.02 3.12
C LEU A 57 18.70 -9.48 2.90
N GLN A 58 19.02 -9.03 1.69
CA GLN A 58 20.32 -8.43 1.38
C GLN A 58 20.58 -7.16 2.20
N CYS A 59 19.57 -6.29 2.32
CA CYS A 59 19.64 -5.10 3.17
C CYS A 59 19.82 -5.44 4.65
N ALA A 60 19.09 -6.44 5.15
CA ALA A 60 19.23 -6.90 6.53
C ALA A 60 20.65 -7.44 6.80
N LYS A 61 21.18 -8.27 5.91
CA LYS A 61 22.55 -8.78 6.02
C LYS A 61 23.58 -7.65 6.05
N ARG A 62 23.44 -6.67 5.16
CA ARG A 62 24.35 -5.52 5.11
C ARG A 62 24.26 -4.67 6.38
N LEU A 63 23.06 -4.51 6.94
CA LEU A 63 22.85 -3.80 8.20
C LEU A 63 23.56 -4.51 9.37
N GLU A 64 23.47 -5.83 9.47
CA GLU A 64 24.16 -6.59 10.52
C GLU A 64 25.68 -6.45 10.42
N LEU A 65 26.23 -6.47 9.21
CA LEU A 65 27.66 -6.21 9.00
C LEU A 65 28.07 -4.81 9.47
N TYR A 66 27.25 -3.79 9.18
CA TYR A 66 27.54 -2.42 9.62
C TYR A 66 27.42 -2.24 11.13
N LYS A 67 26.49 -2.96 11.80
CA LYS A 67 26.41 -2.97 13.26
C LYS A 67 27.67 -3.60 13.87
N SER A 68 28.09 -4.76 13.37
CA SER A 68 29.33 -5.42 13.82
C SER A 68 30.53 -4.50 13.67
N ALA A 69 30.71 -3.87 12.50
CA ALA A 69 31.80 -2.94 12.27
C ALA A 69 31.76 -1.73 13.21
N ARG A 70 30.56 -1.18 13.47
CA ARG A 70 30.40 -0.10 14.44
C ARG A 70 30.79 -0.54 15.85
N ASP A 71 30.33 -1.71 16.28
CA ASP A 71 30.59 -2.22 17.62
C ASP A 71 32.11 -2.50 17.81
N GLU A 72 32.81 -2.93 16.75
CA GLU A 72 34.29 -3.03 16.73
C GLU A 72 34.97 -1.66 16.84
N PHE A 73 34.51 -0.65 16.10
CA PHE A 73 35.04 0.72 16.21
C PHE A 73 34.84 1.29 17.61
N ASP A 74 33.65 1.10 18.18
CA ASP A 74 33.34 1.55 19.53
C ASP A 74 34.28 0.89 20.54
N ALA A 75 34.48 -0.44 20.49
CA ALA A 75 35.38 -1.15 21.39
C ALA A 75 36.83 -0.62 21.36
N VAL A 76 37.34 -0.24 20.19
CA VAL A 76 38.68 0.36 20.05
C VAL A 76 38.71 1.80 20.57
N SER A 77 37.65 2.58 20.34
CA SER A 77 37.58 3.99 20.76
C SER A 77 37.54 4.16 22.29
N TRP A 78 36.94 3.21 23.01
CA TRP A 78 36.86 3.20 24.48
C TRP A 78 38.09 2.58 25.17
N ALA A 79 39.03 2.00 24.42
CA ALA A 79 40.26 1.41 24.96
C ALA A 79 41.42 2.41 25.12
N ARG A 80 41.16 3.71 24.90
CA ARG A 80 42.13 4.81 25.01
C ARG A 80 41.76 5.75 26.16
#